data_AF-A0A958NKS2-F1
#
_entry.id   AF-A0A958NKS2-F1
#
_cell.length_a   1.000
_cell.length_b   1.000
_cell.length_c   1.000
_cell.angle_alpha   90.00
_cell.angle_beta   90.00
_cell.angle_gamma   90.00
#
_symmetry.space_group_name_H-M   'P 1'
#
loop_
_entity.id
_entity.type
_entity.pdbx_description
1 polymer ?
#
loop_
_entity_poly.entity_id
_entity_poly.type
_entity_poly.pdbx_seq_one_letter_code
_entity_poly.pdbx_strand_id
1 'polypeptide(L)'
;MKSTYLYLILCIFMLSCGNDDDNQNNNDEGLLDGQFSLVNVSGGLLGVDDDFEIGLITWDFDGYNWVLTVDNNNSANVAYDGLPSGTYDYQILTTTGEDAYLVVNEVNFSYRIALYDSSELLLDEGIAFDGFLLSFNSQ
;
A
#
# COMPACT_ATOMS: atom_id res chain seq x y z
N MET A 1 -60.88 -13.43 -45.00
CA MET A 1 -60.15 -12.26 -45.53
C MET A 1 -59.06 -11.94 -44.52
N LYS A 2 -57.81 -11.92 -44.99
CA LYS A 2 -56.60 -11.73 -44.18
C LYS A 2 -56.44 -10.24 -43.87
N SER A 3 -56.06 -9.89 -42.65
CA SER A 3 -55.47 -8.58 -42.36
C SER A 3 -54.38 -8.79 -41.30
N THR A 4 -53.18 -9.15 -41.73
CA THR A 4 -51.98 -8.29 -41.86
C THR A 4 -51.51 -7.73 -40.51
N TYR A 5 -50.44 -8.34 -39.99
CA TYR A 5 -49.66 -7.91 -38.83
C TYR A 5 -48.94 -6.59 -39.17
N LEU A 6 -49.16 -5.54 -38.39
CA LEU A 6 -48.36 -4.32 -38.41
C LEU A 6 -47.32 -4.42 -37.30
N TYR A 7 -46.10 -4.80 -37.67
CA TYR A 7 -44.94 -4.76 -36.78
C TYR A 7 -44.60 -3.30 -36.48
N LEU A 8 -44.88 -2.86 -35.26
CA LEU A 8 -44.38 -1.60 -34.71
C LEU A 8 -42.95 -1.84 -34.23
N ILE A 9 -41.99 -1.55 -35.09
CA ILE A 9 -40.60 -1.28 -34.72
C ILE A 9 -40.62 0.00 -33.89
N LEU A 10 -40.42 -0.13 -32.58
CA LEU A 10 -40.22 1.00 -31.67
C LEU A 10 -38.88 0.85 -30.98
N CYS A 11 -37.93 1.61 -31.51
CA CYS A 11 -36.79 2.24 -30.87
C CYS A 11 -36.29 1.60 -29.58
N ILE A 12 -35.29 0.72 -29.74
CA ILE A 12 -34.29 0.46 -28.72
C ILE A 12 -33.61 1.80 -28.43
N PHE A 13 -33.99 2.44 -27.32
CA PHE A 13 -33.15 3.45 -26.71
C PHE A 13 -31.87 2.74 -26.28
N MET A 14 -30.84 2.87 -27.10
CA MET A 14 -29.48 2.54 -26.71
C MET A 14 -29.19 3.38 -25.47
N LEU A 15 -29.12 2.71 -24.34
CA LEU A 15 -28.53 3.22 -23.12
C LEU A 15 -27.08 3.57 -23.48
N SER A 16 -26.84 4.85 -23.77
CA SER A 16 -25.50 5.41 -23.78
C SER A 16 -25.05 5.44 -22.33
N CYS A 17 -24.47 4.34 -21.85
CA CYS A 17 -23.54 4.41 -20.74
C CYS A 17 -22.35 5.18 -21.26
N GLY A 18 -22.33 6.49 -21.02
CA GLY A 18 -21.08 7.23 -21.04
C GLY A 18 -20.24 6.59 -19.94
N ASN A 19 -19.27 5.78 -20.32
CA ASN A 19 -18.09 5.64 -19.48
C ASN A 19 -17.46 7.03 -19.52
N ASP A 20 -17.77 7.86 -18.53
CA ASP A 20 -16.75 8.74 -18.02
C ASP A 20 -15.69 7.80 -17.46
N ASP A 21 -14.79 7.37 -18.35
CA ASP A 21 -13.42 7.10 -17.96
C ASP A 21 -12.92 8.45 -17.46
N ASP A 22 -13.31 8.79 -16.23
CA ASP A 22 -12.55 9.67 -15.38
C ASP A 22 -11.20 8.96 -15.25
N ASN A 23 -10.34 9.27 -16.23
CA ASN A 23 -8.93 9.44 -16.01
C ASN A 23 -8.84 10.32 -14.75
N GLN A 24 -8.80 9.65 -13.59
CA GLN A 24 -8.30 10.24 -12.36
C GLN A 24 -6.90 10.71 -12.71
N ASN A 25 -6.86 11.97 -13.12
CA ASN A 25 -5.66 12.73 -13.26
C ASN A 25 -4.96 12.62 -11.90
N ASN A 26 -3.78 12.01 -11.93
CA ASN A 26 -2.89 11.78 -10.81
C ASN A 26 -2.83 13.04 -9.95
N ASN A 27 -3.50 13.01 -8.79
CA ASN A 27 -3.25 13.98 -7.75
C ASN A 27 -2.09 13.43 -6.93
N ASP A 28 -1.02 14.21 -6.78
CA ASP A 28 0.15 13.99 -5.91
C ASP A 28 -0.19 13.87 -4.40
N GLU A 29 -1.42 13.44 -4.06
CA GLU A 29 -1.89 13.18 -2.70
C GLU A 29 -1.94 11.65 -2.53
N GLY A 30 -0.87 11.06 -1.95
CA GLY A 30 -0.80 9.61 -1.69
C GLY A 30 0.48 8.92 -2.17
N LEU A 31 1.46 9.68 -2.68
CA LEU A 31 2.76 9.14 -3.05
C LEU A 31 3.62 8.96 -1.79
N LEU A 32 3.89 7.70 -1.43
CA LEU A 32 4.96 7.39 -0.49
C LEU A 32 6.27 7.53 -1.29
N ASP A 33 7.12 8.48 -0.93
CA ASP A 33 8.35 8.79 -1.67
C ASP A 33 9.47 9.15 -0.69
N GLY A 34 10.69 8.71 -0.99
CA GLY A 34 11.87 8.96 -0.18
C GLY A 34 12.36 7.76 0.63
N GLN A 35 13.46 8.00 1.35
CA GLN A 35 14.18 6.97 2.07
C GLN A 35 13.89 7.02 3.57
N PHE A 36 13.58 5.86 4.14
CA PHE A 36 13.21 5.67 5.53
C PHE A 36 14.08 4.58 6.15
N SER A 37 14.59 4.83 7.35
CA SER A 37 15.27 3.82 8.15
C SER A 37 14.32 3.18 9.15
N LEU A 38 14.22 1.85 9.12
CA LEU A 38 13.54 1.09 10.17
C LEU A 38 14.37 1.23 11.45
N VAL A 39 13.78 1.79 12.50
CA VAL A 39 14.47 2.05 13.78
C VAL A 39 13.94 1.18 14.91
N ASN A 40 12.69 0.69 14.81
CA ASN A 40 12.11 -0.21 15.79
C ASN A 40 11.06 -1.14 15.14
N VAL A 41 11.03 -2.38 15.61
CA VAL A 41 9.94 -3.34 15.39
C VAL A 41 9.38 -3.76 16.73
N SER A 42 8.07 -3.61 16.91
CA SER A 42 7.39 -4.04 18.13
C SER A 42 6.14 -4.87 17.85
N GLY A 43 5.71 -5.66 18.83
CA GLY A 43 4.49 -6.48 18.75
C GLY A 43 4.77 -7.96 18.54
N GLY A 44 3.93 -8.63 17.77
CA GLY A 44 3.96 -10.09 17.64
C GLY A 44 3.51 -10.82 18.92
N LEU A 45 3.23 -12.12 18.78
CA LEU A 45 2.75 -12.96 19.89
C LEU A 45 3.74 -13.05 21.07
N LEU A 46 5.03 -12.84 20.81
CA LEU A 46 6.09 -12.90 21.82
C LEU A 46 6.39 -11.55 22.49
N GLY A 47 5.77 -10.46 22.03
CA GLY A 47 6.07 -9.10 22.53
C GLY A 47 7.47 -8.65 22.16
N VAL A 48 7.83 -8.76 20.88
CA VAL A 48 9.06 -8.22 20.30
C VAL A 48 9.09 -6.71 20.52
N ASP A 49 10.29 -6.18 20.77
CA ASP A 49 10.62 -4.76 20.87
C ASP A 49 12.12 -4.63 20.56
N ASP A 50 12.44 -4.71 19.28
CA ASP A 50 13.81 -4.74 18.75
C ASP A 50 14.14 -3.40 18.08
N ASP A 51 15.20 -2.76 18.54
CA ASP A 51 15.72 -1.50 17.98
C ASP A 51 16.83 -1.76 16.95
N PHE A 52 16.87 -0.92 15.92
CA PHE A 52 17.87 -0.98 14.85
C PHE A 52 18.59 0.37 14.70
N GLU A 53 19.88 0.31 14.37
CA GLU A 53 20.65 1.52 14.06
C GLU A 53 20.12 2.17 12.77
N ILE A 54 20.05 3.52 12.76
CA ILE A 54 19.70 4.28 11.55
C ILE A 54 20.64 3.89 10.40
N GLY A 55 20.06 3.59 9.24
CA GLY A 55 20.78 3.15 8.05
C GLY A 55 21.08 1.65 7.98
N LEU A 56 20.82 0.86 9.03
CA LEU A 56 21.03 -0.59 9.01
C LEU A 56 20.02 -1.29 8.09
N ILE A 57 18.76 -0.88 8.19
CA ILE A 57 17.65 -1.35 7.36
C ILE A 57 16.98 -0.12 6.75
N THR A 58 17.00 0.01 5.43
CA THR A 58 16.46 1.16 4.70
C THR A 58 15.44 0.75 3.67
N TRP A 59 14.34 1.50 3.61
CA TRP A 59 13.28 1.36 2.64
C TRP A 59 13.22 2.66 1.83
N ASP A 60 13.53 2.56 0.54
CA ASP A 60 13.54 3.68 -0.40
C ASP A 60 12.36 3.54 -1.35
N PHE A 61 11.37 4.42 -1.17
CA PHE A 61 10.18 4.45 -2.00
C PHE A 61 10.41 5.40 -3.17
N ASP A 62 10.34 4.87 -4.39
CA ASP A 62 10.23 5.64 -5.61
C ASP A 62 8.75 5.77 -5.96
N GLY A 63 8.17 6.88 -5.50
CA GLY A 63 6.77 7.22 -5.73
C GLY A 63 6.39 7.28 -7.20
N TYR A 64 7.29 7.76 -8.05
CA TYR A 64 7.01 7.96 -9.47
C TYR A 64 6.95 6.63 -10.23
N ASN A 65 7.76 5.66 -9.82
CA ASN A 65 7.83 4.36 -10.46
C ASN A 65 7.05 3.27 -9.71
N TRP A 66 6.52 3.55 -8.52
CA TRP A 66 5.84 2.59 -7.64
C TRP A 66 6.72 1.41 -7.24
N VAL A 67 8.00 1.71 -6.99
CA VAL A 67 9.02 0.74 -6.63
C VAL A 67 9.54 1.02 -5.23
N LEU A 68 9.60 -0.01 -4.39
CA LEU A 68 10.24 0.01 -3.09
C LEU A 68 11.57 -0.76 -3.19
N THR A 69 12.67 -0.12 -2.87
CA THR A 69 13.97 -0.77 -2.70
C THR A 69 14.26 -0.94 -1.21
N VAL A 70 14.51 -2.17 -0.78
CA VAL A 70 14.88 -2.50 0.60
C VAL A 70 16.34 -2.93 0.63
N ASP A 71 17.10 -2.28 1.50
CA ASP A 71 18.44 -2.72 1.91
C ASP A 71 18.38 -3.09 3.40
N ASN A 72 18.29 -4.38 3.69
CA ASN A 72 18.34 -4.93 5.03
C ASN A 72 19.73 -5.55 5.28
N ASN A 73 20.58 -4.84 6.02
CA ASN A 73 21.92 -5.29 6.38
C ASN A 73 21.99 -5.90 7.79
N ASN A 74 20.84 -6.13 8.44
CA ASN A 74 20.82 -6.76 9.74
C ASN A 74 21.24 -8.24 9.64
N SER A 75 22.27 -8.61 10.39
CA SER A 75 22.75 -9.99 10.50
C SER A 75 22.42 -10.62 11.85
N ALA A 76 21.77 -9.89 12.75
CA ALA A 76 21.37 -10.40 14.06
C ALA A 76 20.24 -11.42 13.89
N ASN A 77 20.24 -12.45 14.74
CA ASN A 77 19.16 -13.42 14.79
C ASN A 77 18.01 -12.87 15.62
N VAL A 78 17.15 -12.06 14.98
CA VAL A 78 15.94 -11.48 15.56
C VAL A 78 14.69 -12.21 15.08
N ALA A 79 13.58 -12.04 15.79
CA ALA A 79 12.33 -12.70 15.41
C ALA A 79 11.73 -12.12 14.12
N TYR A 80 11.86 -10.80 13.93
CA TYR A 80 11.38 -10.08 12.76
C TYR A 80 12.10 -8.73 12.63
N ASP A 81 12.50 -8.38 11.40
CA ASP A 81 13.15 -7.12 11.05
C ASP A 81 12.62 -6.52 9.73
N GLY A 82 11.39 -6.88 9.36
CA GLY A 82 10.74 -6.39 8.15
C GLY A 82 11.04 -7.22 6.91
N LEU A 83 11.14 -6.55 5.77
CA LEU A 83 11.38 -7.18 4.47
C LEU A 83 12.88 -7.50 4.27
N PRO A 84 13.22 -8.61 3.58
CA PRO A 84 14.59 -8.86 3.17
C PRO A 84 15.04 -7.85 2.10
N SER A 85 16.35 -7.77 1.84
CA SER A 85 16.86 -6.91 0.78
C SER A 85 16.33 -7.32 -0.58
N GLY A 86 15.90 -6.34 -1.38
CA GLY A 86 15.28 -6.58 -2.67
C GLY A 86 14.61 -5.34 -3.26
N THR A 87 13.99 -5.53 -4.41
CA THR A 87 13.19 -4.50 -5.08
C THR A 87 11.79 -5.05 -5.27
N TYR A 88 10.79 -4.29 -4.85
CA TYR A 88 9.40 -4.69 -4.82
C TYR A 88 8.54 -3.65 -5.53
N ASP A 89 7.55 -4.12 -6.30
CA ASP A 89 6.45 -3.25 -6.70
C ASP A 89 5.52 -3.04 -5.49
N TYR A 90 5.06 -1.81 -5.29
CA TYR A 90 4.10 -1.50 -4.24
C TYR A 90 2.91 -0.70 -4.76
N GLN A 91 1.86 -0.68 -3.95
CA GLN A 91 0.64 0.09 -4.20
C GLN A 91 0.13 0.69 -2.89
N ILE A 92 -0.49 1.86 -2.97
CA ILE A 92 -1.25 2.42 -1.85
C ILE A 92 -2.74 2.25 -2.13
N LEU A 93 -3.44 1.55 -1.24
CA LEU A 93 -4.87 1.36 -1.30
C LEU A 93 -5.55 2.20 -0.23
N THR A 94 -6.45 3.10 -0.64
CA THR A 94 -7.29 3.88 0.27
C THR A 94 -8.66 3.24 0.41
N THR A 95 -9.17 3.16 1.64
CA THR A 95 -10.51 2.62 1.91
C THR A 95 -11.49 3.72 2.30
N THR A 96 -12.79 3.41 2.28
CA THR A 96 -13.83 4.34 2.77
C THR A 96 -13.68 4.55 4.27
N GLY A 97 -13.09 5.67 4.67
CA GLY A 97 -12.81 5.98 6.08
C GLY A 97 -11.45 6.64 6.36
N GLU A 98 -10.72 7.06 5.32
CA GLU A 98 -9.39 7.70 5.38
C GLU A 98 -8.21 6.77 5.74
N ASP A 99 -8.46 5.48 5.97
CA ASP A 99 -7.36 4.51 6.12
C ASP A 99 -6.67 4.24 4.77
N ALA A 100 -5.34 4.32 4.78
CA ALA A 100 -4.45 3.96 3.68
C ALA A 100 -3.62 2.71 4.02
N TYR A 101 -3.41 1.87 3.02
CA TYR A 101 -2.67 0.62 3.15
C TYR A 101 -1.55 0.53 2.13
N LEU A 102 -0.34 0.22 2.58
CA LEU A 102 0.78 -0.18 1.74
C LEU A 102 0.64 -1.68 1.41
N VAL A 103 0.51 -1.99 0.13
CA VAL A 103 0.53 -3.35 -0.39
C VAL A 103 1.84 -3.55 -1.15
N VAL A 104 2.62 -4.55 -0.74
CA VAL A 104 3.87 -4.92 -1.42
C VAL A 104 3.62 -6.22 -2.17
N ASN A 105 3.73 -6.21 -3.51
CA ASN A 105 3.15 -7.27 -4.35
C ASN A 105 3.74 -8.67 -4.13
N GLU A 106 4.97 -8.78 -3.64
CA GLU A 106 5.62 -10.07 -3.34
C GLU A 106 5.29 -10.60 -1.94
N VAL A 107 4.47 -9.86 -1.19
CA VAL A 107 4.18 -10.10 0.21
C VAL A 107 2.70 -10.42 0.37
N ASN A 108 2.36 -11.48 1.09
CA ASN A 108 0.97 -11.94 1.26
C ASN A 108 0.17 -11.12 2.29
N PHE A 109 0.63 -9.93 2.63
CA PHE A 109 -0.01 -9.05 3.61
C PHE A 109 0.21 -7.58 3.23
N SER A 110 -0.60 -6.71 3.84
CA SER A 110 -0.51 -5.26 3.70
C SER A 110 -0.24 -4.62 5.04
N TYR A 111 0.34 -3.43 5.01
CA TYR A 111 0.55 -2.60 6.18
C TYR A 111 -0.48 -1.48 6.18
N ARG A 112 -1.16 -1.24 7.30
CA ARG A 112 -1.89 0.03 7.47
C ARG A 112 -0.86 1.13 7.70
N ILE A 113 -0.96 2.23 6.94
CA ILE A 113 -0.16 3.43 7.19
C ILE A 113 -0.79 4.15 8.38
N ALA A 114 -0.17 3.99 9.55
CA ALA A 114 -0.68 4.58 10.80
C ALA A 114 -0.23 6.04 10.97
N LEU A 115 0.94 6.39 10.44
CA LEU A 115 1.48 7.75 10.39
C LEU A 115 2.39 7.85 9.16
N TYR A 116 2.32 8.98 8.46
CA TYR A 116 3.28 9.36 7.43
C TYR A 116 3.42 10.88 7.43
N ASP A 117 4.60 11.36 7.84
CA ASP A 117 4.96 12.77 7.81
C ASP A 117 6.42 12.99 7.37
N SER A 118 6.91 14.23 7.51
CA SER A 118 8.26 14.60 7.07
C SER A 118 9.41 13.99 7.87
N SER A 119 9.12 13.31 8.98
CA SER A 119 10.10 12.74 9.90
C SER A 119 9.89 11.25 10.17
N GLU A 120 8.64 10.79 10.16
CA GLU A 120 8.29 9.46 10.62
C GLU A 120 7.33 8.75 9.65
N LEU A 121 7.50 7.44 9.58
CA LEU A 121 6.57 6.51 8.92
C LEU A 121 6.28 5.36 9.89
N LEU A 122 5.00 5.12 10.16
CA LEU A 122 4.54 4.00 10.98
C LEU A 122 3.67 3.05 10.15
N LEU A 123 4.09 1.79 10.09
CA LEU A 123 3.41 0.74 9.34
C LEU A 123 2.92 -0.36 10.29
N ASP A 124 1.60 -0.56 10.35
CA ASP A 124 0.96 -1.53 11.25
C ASP A 124 0.47 -2.76 10.46
N GLU A 125 1.05 -3.93 10.73
CA GLU A 125 0.63 -5.23 10.19
C GLU A 125 -0.56 -5.85 10.93
N GLY A 126 -1.16 -5.13 11.88
CA GLY A 126 -2.26 -5.59 12.71
C GLY A 126 -1.79 -5.98 14.11
N ILE A 127 -1.07 -5.10 14.81
CA ILE A 127 -0.56 -5.34 16.17
C ILE A 127 -1.65 -5.75 17.17
N ALA A 128 -2.90 -5.32 16.96
CA ALA A 128 -4.06 -5.73 17.76
C ALA A 128 -4.43 -7.23 17.64
N PHE A 129 -3.89 -7.92 16.63
CA PHE A 129 -4.14 -9.32 16.28
C PHE A 129 -2.84 -10.13 16.15
N ASP A 130 -1.84 -9.80 16.98
CA ASP A 130 -0.52 -10.42 17.01
C ASP A 130 0.39 -10.09 15.79
N GLY A 131 0.09 -9.03 15.05
CA GLY A 131 0.98 -8.46 14.03
C GLY A 131 2.10 -7.58 14.62
N PHE A 132 2.91 -7.01 13.73
CA PHE A 132 3.99 -6.09 14.11
C PHE A 132 3.66 -4.63 13.78
N LEU A 133 4.24 -3.72 14.54
CA LEU A 133 4.34 -2.30 14.22
C LEU A 133 5.79 -1.99 13.85
N LEU A 134 6.00 -1.47 12.65
CA LEU A 134 7.30 -1.04 12.15
C LEU A 134 7.36 0.49 12.24
N SER A 135 8.40 0.99 12.91
CA SER A 135 8.63 2.42 13.09
C SER A 135 9.85 2.86 12.32
N PHE A 136 9.69 3.88 11.47
CA PHE A 136 10.76 4.38 10.63
C PHE A 136 10.99 5.87 10.83
N ASN A 137 12.24 6.30 10.64
CA ASN A 137 12.63 7.70 10.52
C ASN A 137 13.03 8.02 9.08
N SER A 138 12.57 9.14 8.54
CA SER A 138 13.06 9.67 7.26
C SER A 138 14.56 9.98 7.33
N GLN A 139 15.28 9.76 6.24
CA GLN A 139 16.70 10.12 6.13
C GLN A 139 16.93 11.53 5.56
#